data_AF-A0A803SSV6-F1
#
_entry.id   AF-A0A803SSV6-F1
#
_cell.length_a   1.000
_cell.length_b   1.000
_cell.length_c   1.000
_cell.angle_alpha   90.00
_cell.angle_beta   90.00
_cell.angle_gamma   90.00
#
_symmetry.space_group_name_H-M   'P 1'
#
loop_
_entity.id
_entity.type
_entity.pdbx_description
1 polymer ?
#
loop_
_entity_poly.entity_id
_entity_poly.type
_entity_poly.pdbx_seq_one_letter_code
_entity_poly.pdbx_strand_id
1 'polypeptide(L)'
;MDKSAVARMGAVASASVCALVGGVVLAQYIFTVKKKTGRKTKIIEMMPEFQKKTVHIKDPGRVEEIICGLIKGGATKLQIITDFDMTLSRFSHNGKRCPTCHNIIDNCKLITDESRKKLYQLKEIYYAIEIDPSLTIEEKYPYMVEWEGYEQFFDKLHKHNIPVFIFSAGIGDVLEEVIQQAGVYHPNVKVVSNFMDFDENGVLKGFKGELIHVYNKHDGALKNTEYFKQLKDNSNIILLGDSQGDLTMADGVANVEHILKIGYLNDKVEELLEKYMDSYDIVLVKDDSLDVANSILQKIL
;
A
#
# COMPACT_ATOMS: atom_id res chain seq x y z
N MET A 1 72.85 -43.13 -8.18
CA MET A 1 71.80 -42.17 -7.79
C MET A 1 70.69 -42.95 -7.12
N ASP A 2 70.43 -42.65 -5.85
CA ASP A 2 69.56 -43.42 -4.97
C ASP A 2 68.07 -43.23 -5.34
N LYS A 3 67.43 -44.33 -5.78
CA LYS A 3 66.01 -44.36 -6.19
C LYS A 3 65.05 -44.11 -5.01
N SER A 4 65.53 -44.20 -3.76
CA SER A 4 64.70 -43.98 -2.57
C SER A 4 64.48 -42.48 -2.27
N ALA A 5 65.40 -41.60 -2.68
CA ALA A 5 65.32 -40.16 -2.44
C ALA A 5 64.25 -39.48 -3.33
N VAL A 6 64.10 -39.94 -4.57
CA VAL A 6 63.13 -39.39 -5.53
C VAL A 6 61.69 -39.73 -5.14
N ALA A 7 61.45 -40.93 -4.61
CA ALA A 7 60.13 -41.36 -4.14
C ALA A 7 59.67 -40.59 -2.89
N ARG A 8 60.59 -40.27 -1.96
CA ARG A 8 60.28 -39.48 -0.77
C ARG A 8 59.99 -38.01 -1.09
N MET A 9 60.71 -37.40 -2.04
CA MET A 9 60.42 -36.02 -2.47
C MET A 9 59.08 -35.90 -3.20
N GLY A 10 58.71 -36.87 -4.04
CA GLY A 10 57.42 -36.89 -4.75
C GLY A 10 56.21 -37.06 -3.82
N ALA A 11 56.34 -37.89 -2.78
CA ALA A 11 55.28 -38.10 -1.78
C ALA A 11 55.08 -36.90 -0.84
N VAL A 12 56.17 -36.20 -0.48
CA VAL A 12 56.09 -35.00 0.37
C VAL A 12 55.51 -33.82 -0.42
N ALA A 13 55.85 -33.68 -1.71
CA ALA A 13 55.27 -32.67 -2.58
C ALA A 13 53.77 -32.90 -2.84
N SER A 14 53.34 -34.14 -3.09
CA SER A 14 51.92 -34.45 -3.34
C SER A 14 51.05 -34.30 -2.09
N ALA A 15 51.54 -34.70 -0.92
CA ALA A 15 50.83 -34.52 0.35
C ALA A 15 50.68 -33.03 0.72
N SER A 16 51.71 -32.22 0.46
CA SER A 16 51.69 -30.78 0.73
C SER A 16 50.72 -30.04 -0.19
N VAL A 17 50.66 -30.42 -1.47
CA VAL A 17 49.72 -29.83 -2.44
C VAL A 17 48.28 -30.26 -2.16
N CYS A 18 48.03 -31.53 -1.82
CA CYS A 18 46.68 -31.99 -1.43
C CYS A 18 46.19 -31.32 -0.13
N ALA A 19 47.07 -31.10 0.85
CA ALA A 19 46.72 -30.39 2.08
C ALA A 19 46.40 -28.91 1.84
N LEU A 20 47.16 -28.23 0.95
CA LEU A 20 46.90 -26.85 0.56
C LEU A 20 45.58 -26.70 -0.22
N VAL A 21 45.33 -27.56 -1.20
CA VAL A 21 44.09 -27.52 -2.00
C VAL A 21 42.88 -27.88 -1.14
N GLY A 22 42.99 -28.91 -0.30
CA GLY A 22 41.94 -29.30 0.64
C GLY A 22 41.65 -28.22 1.68
N GLY A 23 42.69 -27.55 2.18
CA GLY A 23 42.56 -26.42 3.12
C GLY A 23 41.88 -25.20 2.50
N VAL A 24 42.20 -24.86 1.24
CA VAL A 24 41.56 -23.74 0.52
C VAL A 24 40.10 -24.05 0.20
N VAL A 25 39.78 -25.27 -0.25
CA VAL A 25 38.40 -25.68 -0.52
C VAL A 25 37.58 -25.71 0.77
N LEU A 26 38.15 -26.23 1.86
CA LEU A 26 37.49 -26.23 3.17
C LEU A 26 37.31 -24.81 3.71
N ALA A 27 38.29 -23.93 3.53
CA ALA A 27 38.18 -22.52 3.92
C ALA A 27 37.12 -21.78 3.09
N GLN A 28 37.06 -22.00 1.76
CA GLN A 28 36.02 -21.45 0.89
C GLN A 28 34.65 -22.02 1.23
N TYR A 29 34.55 -23.31 1.56
CA TYR A 29 33.32 -23.94 2.00
C TYR A 29 32.87 -23.39 3.35
N ILE A 30 33.74 -23.31 4.36
CA ILE A 30 33.45 -22.73 5.67
C ILE A 30 33.12 -21.24 5.54
N PHE A 31 33.79 -20.49 4.67
CA PHE A 31 33.48 -19.09 4.39
C PHE A 31 32.11 -18.94 3.71
N THR A 32 31.78 -19.82 2.77
CA THR A 32 30.48 -19.85 2.09
C THR A 32 29.36 -20.28 3.04
N VAL A 33 29.62 -21.27 3.90
CA VAL A 33 28.70 -21.72 4.95
C VAL A 33 28.53 -20.62 5.99
N LYS A 34 29.59 -19.96 6.47
CA LYS A 34 29.51 -18.79 7.37
C LYS A 34 28.76 -17.61 6.74
N LYS A 35 28.96 -17.34 5.44
CA LYS A 35 28.21 -16.33 4.68
C LYS A 35 26.74 -16.71 4.51
N LYS A 36 26.40 -18.00 4.46
CA LYS A 36 25.02 -18.52 4.46
C LYS A 36 24.37 -18.55 5.85
N THR A 37 25.09 -18.98 6.89
CA THR A 37 24.58 -19.03 8.28
C THR A 37 24.51 -17.65 8.94
N GLY A 38 25.19 -16.63 8.39
CA GLY A 38 25.08 -15.24 8.84
C GLY A 38 24.08 -14.38 8.05
N ARG A 39 23.49 -14.90 6.96
CA ARG A 39 22.43 -14.20 6.24
C ARG A 39 21.12 -14.56 6.94
N LYS A 40 20.66 -13.71 7.87
CA LYS A 40 19.27 -13.76 8.31
C LYS A 40 18.42 -13.71 7.04
N THR A 41 17.71 -14.79 6.73
CA THR A 41 16.82 -14.78 5.57
C THR A 41 15.77 -13.71 5.84
N LYS A 42 15.72 -12.73 4.94
CA LYS A 42 14.92 -11.54 5.11
C LYS A 42 13.45 -11.89 4.89
N ILE A 43 12.54 -11.44 5.76
CA ILE A 43 11.11 -11.78 5.69
C ILE A 43 10.56 -11.49 4.28
N ILE A 44 10.94 -10.35 3.71
CA ILE A 44 10.56 -9.91 2.36
C ILE A 44 11.09 -10.82 1.24
N GLU A 45 12.27 -11.46 1.40
CA GLU A 45 12.82 -12.40 0.41
C GLU A 45 12.06 -13.73 0.40
N MET A 46 11.32 -14.03 1.48
CA MET A 46 10.54 -15.26 1.63
C MET A 46 9.05 -15.08 1.27
N MET A 47 8.60 -13.85 1.05
CA MET A 47 7.22 -13.52 0.72
C MET A 47 7.06 -13.39 -0.80
N PRO A 48 6.34 -14.31 -1.48
CA PRO A 48 6.16 -14.27 -2.94
C PRO A 48 5.57 -12.95 -3.44
N GLU A 49 4.71 -12.32 -2.64
CA GLU A 49 4.04 -11.06 -2.96
C GLU A 49 5.04 -9.91 -3.13
N PHE A 50 6.16 -9.94 -2.39
CA PHE A 50 7.26 -8.98 -2.49
C PHE A 50 8.20 -9.24 -3.67
N GLN A 51 8.04 -10.37 -4.36
CA GLN A 51 8.82 -10.73 -5.56
C GLN A 51 8.13 -10.30 -6.86
N LYS A 52 6.91 -9.74 -6.78
CA LYS A 52 6.21 -9.18 -7.95
C LYS A 52 7.03 -8.03 -8.54
N LYS A 53 7.02 -7.92 -9.88
CA LYS A 53 7.70 -6.82 -10.61
C LYS A 53 7.10 -5.45 -10.32
N THR A 54 5.87 -5.40 -9.82
CA THR A 54 5.16 -4.19 -9.41
C THR A 54 5.69 -3.65 -8.09
N VAL A 55 6.47 -4.41 -7.31
CA VAL A 55 6.94 -4.02 -5.99
C VAL A 55 8.32 -3.38 -6.08
N HIS A 56 8.39 -2.11 -5.68
CA HIS A 56 9.61 -1.32 -5.63
C HIS A 56 9.86 -0.85 -4.20
N ILE A 57 11.06 -1.13 -3.68
CA ILE A 57 11.46 -0.80 -2.31
C ILE A 57 12.84 -0.16 -2.35
N LYS A 58 12.96 1.08 -1.86
CA LYS A 58 14.24 1.80 -1.84
C LYS A 58 15.19 1.25 -0.77
N ASP A 59 14.69 1.03 0.44
CA ASP A 59 15.46 0.48 1.57
C ASP A 59 14.78 -0.78 2.14
N PRO A 60 15.13 -1.97 1.62
CA PRO A 60 14.55 -3.22 2.08
C PRO A 60 14.88 -3.56 3.54
N GLY A 61 16.03 -3.09 4.06
CA GLY A 61 16.43 -3.31 5.46
C GLY A 61 15.50 -2.56 6.42
N ARG A 62 15.22 -1.30 6.11
CA ARG A 62 14.24 -0.49 6.85
C ARG A 62 12.83 -1.10 6.80
N VAL A 63 12.37 -1.54 5.63
CA VAL A 63 11.04 -2.18 5.50
C VAL A 63 10.93 -3.42 6.38
N GLU A 64 11.96 -4.27 6.41
CA GLU A 64 11.99 -5.45 7.28
C GLU A 64 11.93 -5.09 8.76
N GLU A 65 12.67 -4.05 9.18
CA GLU A 65 12.66 -3.58 10.57
C GLU A 65 11.27 -3.09 10.98
N ILE A 66 10.61 -2.32 10.11
CA ILE A 66 9.23 -1.85 10.33
C ILE A 66 8.27 -3.04 10.42
N ILE A 67 8.29 -3.96 9.44
CA ILE A 67 7.41 -5.14 9.44
C ILE A 67 7.65 -6.01 10.69
N CYS A 68 8.90 -6.20 11.12
CA CYS A 68 9.21 -6.89 12.37
C CYS A 68 8.60 -6.18 13.59
N GLY A 69 8.64 -4.85 13.61
CA GLY A 69 7.99 -4.04 14.64
C GLY A 69 6.48 -4.21 14.66
N LEU A 70 5.83 -4.19 13.48
CA LEU A 70 4.40 -4.45 13.32
C LEU A 70 4.02 -5.85 13.84
N ILE A 71 4.77 -6.89 13.46
CA ILE A 71 4.54 -8.28 13.90
C ILE A 71 4.69 -8.40 15.43
N LYS A 72 5.72 -7.77 16.01
CA LYS A 72 5.92 -7.78 17.48
C LYS A 72 4.80 -7.09 18.24
N GLY A 73 4.23 -6.02 17.68
CA GLY A 73 3.10 -5.32 18.29
C GLY A 73 1.76 -6.05 18.16
N GLY A 74 1.61 -6.86 17.11
CA GLY A 74 0.41 -7.65 16.86
C GLY A 74 -0.86 -6.81 16.67
N ALA A 75 -2.01 -7.47 16.76
CA ALA A 75 -3.33 -6.86 16.58
C ALA A 75 -3.58 -5.67 17.53
N THR A 76 -3.18 -5.79 18.80
CA THR A 76 -3.51 -4.82 19.85
C THR A 76 -2.88 -3.44 19.65
N LYS A 77 -1.80 -3.35 18.86
CA LYS A 77 -1.13 -2.08 18.55
C LYS A 77 -1.43 -1.58 17.14
N LEU A 78 -2.08 -2.38 16.29
CA LEU A 78 -2.24 -2.05 14.88
C LEU A 78 -3.45 -1.13 14.64
N GLN A 79 -3.31 -0.18 13.74
CA GLN A 79 -4.40 0.52 13.07
C GLN A 79 -4.07 0.75 11.58
N ILE A 80 -5.10 0.90 10.76
CA ILE A 80 -4.97 1.18 9.33
C ILE A 80 -5.43 2.61 9.05
N ILE A 81 -4.64 3.34 8.27
CA ILE A 81 -4.99 4.65 7.73
C ILE A 81 -4.87 4.57 6.21
N THR A 82 -5.91 4.87 5.46
CA THR A 82 -5.91 4.62 4.01
C THR A 82 -6.68 5.68 3.25
N ASP A 83 -6.23 6.03 2.05
CA ASP A 83 -7.10 6.68 1.07
C ASP A 83 -8.13 5.67 0.53
N PHE A 84 -9.04 6.11 -0.34
CA PHE A 84 -10.04 5.28 -1.00
C PHE A 84 -9.89 5.27 -2.51
N ASP A 85 -10.08 6.40 -3.18
CA ASP A 85 -10.06 6.44 -4.64
C ASP A 85 -8.67 6.08 -5.17
N MET A 86 -8.56 5.12 -6.09
CA MET A 86 -7.30 4.66 -6.70
C MET A 86 -6.29 4.00 -5.74
N THR A 87 -6.60 3.99 -4.45
CA THR A 87 -5.94 3.18 -3.42
C THR A 87 -6.80 1.95 -3.13
N LEU A 88 -7.96 2.09 -2.47
CA LEU A 88 -8.87 0.98 -2.19
C LEU A 88 -9.78 0.61 -3.37
N SER A 89 -9.94 1.51 -4.34
CA SER A 89 -10.57 1.23 -5.61
C SER A 89 -9.54 1.10 -6.71
N ARG A 90 -9.84 0.28 -7.72
CA ARG A 90 -8.95 0.09 -8.88
C ARG A 90 -8.72 1.41 -9.62
N PHE A 91 -7.53 1.57 -10.18
CA PHE A 91 -7.24 2.66 -11.13
C PHE A 91 -7.78 2.38 -12.53
N SER A 92 -7.65 1.14 -13.01
CA SER A 92 -8.12 0.73 -14.34
C SER A 92 -8.51 -0.74 -14.36
N HIS A 93 -9.38 -1.11 -15.29
CA HIS A 93 -9.78 -2.49 -15.54
C HIS A 93 -10.00 -2.69 -17.04
N ASN A 94 -9.45 -3.76 -17.61
CA ASN A 94 -9.49 -4.06 -19.05
C ASN A 94 -9.06 -2.89 -19.96
N GLY A 95 -7.99 -2.18 -19.55
CA GLY A 95 -7.44 -1.05 -20.28
C GLY A 95 -8.29 0.23 -20.25
N LYS A 96 -9.40 0.23 -19.50
CA LYS A 96 -10.23 1.42 -19.27
C LYS A 96 -10.08 1.90 -17.84
N ARG A 97 -10.14 3.21 -17.65
CA ARG A 97 -10.00 3.82 -16.32
C ARG A 97 -11.25 3.60 -15.48
N CYS A 98 -11.06 3.22 -14.21
CA CYS A 98 -12.15 3.09 -13.26
C CYS A 98 -12.54 4.48 -12.72
N PRO A 99 -13.80 4.69 -12.37
CA PRO A 99 -14.26 5.97 -11.81
C PRO A 99 -13.85 6.13 -10.34
N THR A 100 -13.54 7.37 -9.96
CA THR A 100 -13.51 7.81 -8.56
C THR A 100 -14.93 7.99 -8.01
N CYS A 101 -15.08 8.26 -6.71
CA CYS A 101 -16.35 8.62 -6.08
C CYS A 101 -17.03 9.80 -6.79
N HIS A 102 -16.27 10.83 -7.16
CA HIS A 102 -16.77 11.97 -7.94
C HIS A 102 -17.24 11.51 -9.32
N ASN A 103 -16.47 10.66 -9.99
CA ASN A 103 -16.84 10.18 -11.32
C ASN A 103 -18.08 9.26 -11.31
N ILE A 104 -18.45 8.62 -10.20
CA ILE A 104 -19.76 7.96 -10.11
C ILE A 104 -20.88 8.98 -10.34
N ILE A 105 -20.83 10.13 -9.64
CA ILE A 105 -21.84 11.19 -9.75
C ILE A 105 -21.77 11.85 -11.12
N ASP A 106 -20.57 12.25 -11.58
CA ASP A 106 -20.39 12.88 -12.88
C ASP A 106 -21.02 12.06 -14.00
N ASN A 107 -20.89 10.74 -13.89
CA ASN A 107 -21.35 9.79 -14.90
C ASN A 107 -22.79 9.33 -14.70
N CYS A 108 -23.49 9.91 -13.73
CA CYS A 108 -24.83 9.45 -13.38
C CYS A 108 -25.92 9.97 -14.33
N LYS A 109 -27.05 9.25 -14.38
CA LYS A 109 -28.22 9.56 -15.22
C LYS A 109 -28.94 10.84 -14.78
N LEU A 110 -28.72 11.26 -13.53
CA LEU A 110 -29.28 12.50 -12.97
C LEU A 110 -28.51 13.74 -13.43
N ILE A 111 -27.27 13.58 -13.91
CA ILE A 111 -26.49 14.66 -14.51
C ILE A 111 -26.81 14.78 -16.00
N THR A 112 -27.27 15.97 -16.41
CA THR A 112 -27.55 16.25 -17.84
C THR A 112 -26.27 16.22 -18.67
N ASP A 113 -26.38 15.95 -19.98
CA ASP A 113 -25.22 15.95 -20.88
C ASP A 113 -24.53 17.31 -20.97
N GLU A 114 -25.27 18.42 -20.80
CA GLU A 114 -24.67 19.76 -20.75
C GLU A 114 -23.81 19.93 -19.50
N SER A 115 -24.32 19.54 -18.33
CA SER A 115 -23.56 19.56 -17.08
C SER A 115 -22.37 18.63 -17.13
N ARG A 116 -22.52 17.44 -17.73
CA ARG A 116 -21.44 16.47 -17.96
C ARG A 116 -20.31 17.08 -18.80
N LYS A 117 -20.63 17.83 -19.86
CA LYS A 117 -19.64 18.56 -20.67
C LYS A 117 -18.93 19.64 -19.86
N LYS A 118 -19.64 20.39 -19.01
CA LYS A 118 -19.03 21.40 -18.13
C LYS A 118 -18.11 20.77 -17.08
N LEU A 119 -18.53 19.67 -16.46
CA LEU A 119 -17.71 18.88 -15.54
C LEU A 119 -16.47 18.33 -16.24
N TYR A 120 -16.61 17.85 -17.48
CA TYR A 120 -15.49 17.41 -18.30
C TYR A 120 -14.51 18.56 -18.64
N GLN A 121 -15.01 19.76 -18.94
CA GLN A 121 -14.15 20.92 -19.17
C GLN A 121 -13.42 21.39 -17.91
N LEU A 122 -14.13 21.43 -16.77
CA LEU A 122 -13.52 21.72 -15.47
C LEU A 122 -12.45 20.68 -15.14
N LYS A 123 -12.76 19.41 -15.40
CA LYS A 123 -11.81 18.30 -15.37
C LYS A 123 -10.62 18.67 -16.26
N GLU A 124 -10.69 18.73 -17.58
CA GLU A 124 -9.54 19.09 -18.45
C GLU A 124 -8.68 20.30 -17.97
N ILE A 125 -9.28 21.34 -17.39
CA ILE A 125 -8.57 22.50 -16.81
C ILE A 125 -7.83 22.18 -15.50
N TYR A 126 -8.48 21.49 -14.55
CA TYR A 126 -7.88 21.10 -13.26
C TYR A 126 -7.18 19.74 -13.29
N TYR A 127 -7.32 19.02 -14.40
CA TYR A 127 -7.07 17.60 -14.58
C TYR A 127 -6.18 17.37 -15.80
N ALA A 128 -5.34 18.33 -16.20
CA ALA A 128 -4.18 18.11 -17.08
C ALA A 128 -3.14 17.11 -16.47
N ILE A 129 -3.58 16.25 -15.54
CA ILE A 129 -2.87 15.22 -14.81
C ILE A 129 -3.65 13.89 -14.72
N GLU A 130 -4.93 13.79 -15.07
CA GLU A 130 -5.66 12.52 -15.02
C GLU A 130 -6.73 12.52 -16.16
N ILE A 131 -7.33 11.40 -16.62
CA ILE A 131 -8.17 11.40 -17.87
C ILE A 131 -9.44 10.53 -17.81
N ASP A 132 -10.29 10.69 -18.84
CA ASP A 132 -11.26 9.83 -19.58
C ASP A 132 -12.72 9.64 -19.06
N PRO A 133 -13.75 9.97 -19.89
CA PRO A 133 -15.19 9.84 -19.55
C PRO A 133 -16.01 8.75 -20.30
N SER A 134 -15.42 7.79 -21.04
CA SER A 134 -16.16 6.95 -22.02
C SER A 134 -17.05 5.78 -21.50
N LEU A 135 -17.51 5.76 -20.24
CA LEU A 135 -18.24 4.60 -19.66
C LEU A 135 -19.56 4.99 -18.93
N THR A 136 -20.59 4.13 -18.92
CA THR A 136 -21.88 4.36 -18.21
C THR A 136 -21.88 3.86 -16.76
N ILE A 137 -22.84 4.26 -15.90
CA ILE A 137 -22.86 3.87 -14.46
C ILE A 137 -23.00 2.36 -14.26
N GLU A 138 -23.94 1.74 -14.98
CA GLU A 138 -24.22 0.31 -14.83
C GLU A 138 -23.03 -0.55 -15.29
N GLU A 139 -22.24 -0.04 -16.23
CA GLU A 139 -20.97 -0.65 -16.62
C GLU A 139 -19.85 -0.36 -15.61
N LYS A 140 -19.90 0.76 -14.88
CA LYS A 140 -18.86 1.23 -13.97
C LYS A 140 -18.82 0.54 -12.62
N TYR A 141 -19.99 0.16 -12.11
CA TYR A 141 -20.14 -0.38 -10.76
C TYR A 141 -19.29 -1.64 -10.51
N PRO A 142 -19.22 -2.66 -11.41
CA PRO A 142 -18.34 -3.81 -11.23
C PRO A 142 -16.85 -3.46 -11.20
N TYR A 143 -16.43 -2.39 -11.90
CA TYR A 143 -15.03 -1.99 -12.00
C TYR A 143 -14.47 -1.30 -10.76
N MET A 144 -15.34 -0.80 -9.87
CA MET A 144 -14.95 -0.23 -8.57
C MET A 144 -14.89 -1.27 -7.45
N VAL A 145 -15.75 -2.29 -7.55
CA VAL A 145 -15.98 -3.27 -6.48
C VAL A 145 -15.04 -4.47 -6.56
N GLU A 146 -14.41 -4.74 -7.70
CA GLU A 146 -13.53 -5.90 -7.84
C GLU A 146 -12.06 -5.65 -7.46
N TRP A 147 -11.68 -4.87 -6.45
CA TRP A 147 -10.24 -4.76 -6.13
C TRP A 147 -9.66 -6.08 -5.60
N GLU A 148 -8.64 -6.68 -6.22
CA GLU A 148 -8.26 -8.07 -5.88
C GLU A 148 -7.78 -8.18 -4.42
N GLY A 149 -8.48 -8.99 -3.61
CA GLY A 149 -8.16 -9.22 -2.20
C GLY A 149 -8.84 -8.27 -1.20
N TYR A 150 -9.79 -7.42 -1.62
CA TYR A 150 -10.48 -6.48 -0.71
C TYR A 150 -11.30 -7.15 0.40
N GLU A 151 -12.08 -8.20 0.08
CA GLU A 151 -12.88 -8.94 1.08
C GLU A 151 -11.96 -9.49 2.18
N GLN A 152 -10.86 -10.15 1.78
CA GLN A 152 -9.86 -10.67 2.70
C GLN A 152 -9.28 -9.56 3.60
N PHE A 153 -8.98 -8.40 3.03
CA PHE A 153 -8.42 -7.27 3.78
C PHE A 153 -9.41 -6.78 4.85
N PHE A 154 -10.62 -6.41 4.45
CA PHE A 154 -11.63 -5.87 5.36
C PHE A 154 -12.08 -6.90 6.40
N ASP A 155 -12.37 -8.13 5.98
CA ASP A 155 -12.86 -9.18 6.88
C ASP A 155 -11.82 -9.59 7.91
N LYS A 156 -10.54 -9.65 7.49
CA LYS A 156 -9.45 -10.00 8.40
C LYS A 156 -9.22 -8.90 9.45
N LEU A 157 -9.28 -7.64 9.04
CA LEU A 157 -9.18 -6.48 9.95
C LEU A 157 -10.36 -6.45 10.92
N HIS A 158 -11.58 -6.65 10.42
CA HIS A 158 -12.78 -6.72 11.25
C HIS A 158 -12.73 -7.88 12.26
N LYS A 159 -12.32 -9.08 11.83
CA LYS A 159 -12.18 -10.26 12.70
C LYS A 159 -11.27 -10.01 13.91
N HIS A 160 -10.24 -9.18 13.76
CA HIS A 160 -9.30 -8.83 14.82
C HIS A 160 -9.59 -7.47 15.46
N ASN A 161 -10.71 -6.85 15.09
CA ASN A 161 -11.14 -5.53 15.55
C ASN A 161 -10.07 -4.44 15.35
N ILE A 162 -9.37 -4.49 14.21
CA ILE A 162 -8.35 -3.50 13.85
C ILE A 162 -9.05 -2.22 13.38
N PRO A 163 -8.81 -1.05 14.00
CA PRO A 163 -9.39 0.20 13.53
C PRO A 163 -8.94 0.52 12.11
N VAL A 164 -9.88 0.83 11.23
CA VAL A 164 -9.62 1.25 9.85
C VAL A 164 -10.15 2.66 9.67
N PHE A 165 -9.25 3.59 9.40
CA PHE A 165 -9.58 4.99 9.12
C PHE A 165 -9.41 5.27 7.63
N ILE A 166 -10.53 5.31 6.91
CA ILE A 166 -10.56 5.68 5.49
C ILE A 166 -10.66 7.20 5.41
N PHE A 167 -9.64 7.84 4.83
CA PHE A 167 -9.54 9.29 4.73
C PHE A 167 -9.45 9.73 3.28
N SER A 168 -10.59 10.07 2.70
CA SER A 168 -10.75 10.30 1.27
C SER A 168 -11.07 11.76 0.94
N ALA A 169 -10.42 12.29 -0.10
CA ALA A 169 -10.79 13.56 -0.73
C ALA A 169 -11.98 13.41 -1.72
N GLY A 170 -12.56 12.22 -1.83
CA GLY A 170 -13.73 11.90 -2.64
C GLY A 170 -15.04 12.42 -2.06
N ILE A 171 -16.14 11.73 -2.39
CA ILE A 171 -17.49 11.99 -1.86
C ILE A 171 -17.83 10.90 -0.85
N GLY A 172 -18.07 11.29 0.41
CA GLY A 172 -18.27 10.37 1.53
C GLY A 172 -19.47 9.45 1.36
N ASP A 173 -20.64 10.00 1.00
CA ASP A 173 -21.88 9.22 0.85
C ASP A 173 -21.75 8.15 -0.24
N VAL A 174 -21.03 8.47 -1.32
CA VAL A 174 -20.77 7.55 -2.43
C VAL A 174 -19.79 6.45 -2.01
N LEU A 175 -18.72 6.82 -1.30
CA LEU A 175 -17.76 5.87 -0.75
C LEU A 175 -18.45 4.87 0.17
N GLU A 176 -19.24 5.37 1.14
CA GLU A 176 -20.00 4.53 2.08
C GLU A 176 -20.91 3.56 1.34
N GLU A 177 -21.65 4.04 0.32
CA GLU A 177 -22.52 3.19 -0.49
C GLU A 177 -21.73 2.09 -1.22
N VAL A 178 -20.55 2.41 -1.76
CA VAL A 178 -19.69 1.42 -2.44
C VAL A 178 -19.26 0.31 -1.48
N ILE A 179 -18.72 0.65 -0.30
CA ILE A 179 -18.25 -0.35 0.67
C ILE A 179 -19.41 -1.08 1.38
N GLN A 180 -20.57 -0.43 1.50
CA GLN A 180 -21.79 -1.02 2.04
C GLN A 180 -22.34 -2.10 1.10
N GLN A 181 -22.48 -1.79 -0.19
CA GLN A 181 -22.95 -2.76 -1.18
C GLN A 181 -21.95 -3.89 -1.42
N ALA A 182 -20.66 -3.61 -1.29
CA ALA A 182 -19.61 -4.62 -1.31
C ALA A 182 -19.56 -5.50 -0.03
N GLY A 183 -20.38 -5.20 0.99
CA GLY A 183 -20.48 -6.00 2.21
C GLY A 183 -19.31 -5.87 3.17
N VAL A 184 -18.48 -4.84 3.02
CA VAL A 184 -17.23 -4.65 3.78
C VAL A 184 -17.24 -3.42 4.68
N TYR A 185 -18.37 -2.71 4.78
CA TYR A 185 -18.54 -1.60 5.73
C TYR A 185 -18.78 -2.12 7.16
N HIS A 186 -17.72 -2.67 7.75
CA HIS A 186 -17.75 -3.25 9.09
C HIS A 186 -17.69 -2.18 10.20
N PRO A 187 -18.12 -2.47 11.44
CA PRO A 187 -18.11 -1.51 12.56
C PRO A 187 -16.74 -0.94 12.95
N ASN A 188 -15.64 -1.58 12.56
CA ASN A 188 -14.27 -1.11 12.80
C ASN A 188 -13.79 -0.10 11.74
N VAL A 189 -14.59 0.17 10.71
CA VAL A 189 -14.29 1.12 9.64
C VAL A 189 -14.89 2.49 9.98
N LYS A 190 -14.04 3.52 9.98
CA LYS A 190 -14.44 4.92 10.08
C LYS A 190 -14.11 5.63 8.78
N VAL A 191 -15.10 6.32 8.20
CA VAL A 191 -14.93 7.14 7.00
C VAL A 191 -14.84 8.62 7.37
N VAL A 192 -13.84 9.31 6.83
CA VAL A 192 -13.72 10.78 6.83
C VAL A 192 -13.53 11.24 5.40
N SER A 193 -14.51 12.01 4.90
CA SER A 193 -14.53 12.49 3.52
C SER A 193 -15.46 13.70 3.36
N ASN A 194 -15.66 14.18 2.14
CA ASN A 194 -16.60 15.26 1.84
C ASN A 194 -18.02 14.69 1.76
N PHE A 195 -18.75 14.78 2.86
CA PHE A 195 -20.15 14.34 2.92
C PHE A 195 -21.10 15.39 2.39
N MET A 196 -22.05 14.95 1.57
CA MET A 196 -23.10 15.77 0.98
C MET A 196 -24.01 16.36 2.08
N ASP A 197 -24.43 17.60 1.86
CA ASP A 197 -25.47 18.27 2.63
C ASP A 197 -26.73 18.38 1.77
N PHE A 198 -27.85 17.88 2.30
CA PHE A 198 -29.13 17.82 1.60
C PHE A 198 -30.11 18.82 2.23
N ASP A 199 -31.02 19.36 1.41
CA ASP A 199 -32.14 20.14 1.90
C ASP A 199 -33.27 19.26 2.44
N GLU A 200 -34.36 19.88 2.89
CA GLU A 200 -35.54 19.19 3.42
C GLU A 200 -36.25 18.26 2.42
N ASN A 201 -35.98 18.42 1.12
CA ASN A 201 -36.53 17.60 0.05
C ASN A 201 -35.56 16.49 -0.39
N GLY A 202 -34.40 16.36 0.26
CA GLY A 202 -33.36 15.40 -0.12
C GLY A 202 -32.57 15.81 -1.36
N VAL A 203 -32.55 17.10 -1.71
CA VAL A 203 -31.76 17.62 -2.84
C VAL A 203 -30.42 18.12 -2.34
N LEU A 204 -29.34 17.74 -3.04
CA LEU A 204 -27.98 18.19 -2.75
C LEU A 204 -27.89 19.71 -2.82
N LYS A 205 -27.52 20.35 -1.71
CA LYS A 205 -27.33 21.82 -1.62
C LYS A 205 -25.88 22.23 -1.34
N GLY A 206 -25.03 21.31 -0.93
CA GLY A 206 -23.63 21.59 -0.62
C GLY A 206 -22.90 20.40 -0.01
N PHE A 207 -21.79 20.66 0.66
CA PHE A 207 -21.02 19.67 1.41
C PHE A 207 -20.86 20.12 2.87
N LYS A 208 -20.85 19.16 3.79
CA LYS A 208 -20.72 19.39 5.23
C LYS A 208 -19.26 19.66 5.59
N GLY A 209 -19.06 20.52 6.59
CA GLY A 209 -17.74 20.76 7.16
C GLY A 209 -16.79 21.51 6.20
N GLU A 210 -15.50 21.30 6.40
CA GLU A 210 -14.47 21.89 5.55
C GLU A 210 -14.05 20.92 4.45
N LEU A 211 -13.77 21.47 3.27
CA LEU A 211 -13.34 20.70 2.11
C LEU A 211 -12.06 19.92 2.40
N ILE A 212 -12.08 18.63 2.13
CA ILE A 212 -10.90 17.77 2.05
C ILE A 212 -10.53 17.63 0.57
N HIS A 213 -9.31 18.01 0.22
CA HIS A 213 -8.72 17.82 -1.09
C HIS A 213 -7.35 17.13 -0.94
N VAL A 214 -6.75 16.72 -2.06
CA VAL A 214 -5.52 15.90 -2.08
C VAL A 214 -4.36 16.49 -1.25
N TYR A 215 -4.29 17.81 -1.06
CA TYR A 215 -3.14 18.47 -0.42
C TYR A 215 -3.39 18.99 1.00
N ASN A 216 -4.59 18.82 1.57
CA ASN A 216 -4.89 19.29 2.93
C ASN A 216 -5.28 18.16 3.89
N LYS A 217 -4.94 16.90 3.57
CA LYS A 217 -5.18 15.77 4.47
C LYS A 217 -4.47 15.94 5.81
N HIS A 218 -3.33 16.64 5.86
CA HIS A 218 -2.71 17.09 7.12
C HIS A 218 -3.71 17.77 8.07
N ASP A 219 -4.44 18.79 7.57
CA ASP A 219 -5.37 19.58 8.38
C ASP A 219 -6.54 18.73 8.88
N GLY A 220 -7.08 17.87 8.02
CA GLY A 220 -8.16 16.96 8.40
C GLY A 220 -7.71 15.88 9.38
N ALA A 221 -6.46 15.39 9.30
CA ALA A 221 -5.90 14.46 10.27
C ALA A 221 -5.83 15.09 11.67
N LEU A 222 -5.38 16.35 11.77
CA LEU A 222 -5.30 17.10 13.03
C LEU A 222 -6.68 17.43 13.62
N LYS A 223 -7.73 17.53 12.80
CA LYS A 223 -9.11 17.72 13.28
C LYS A 223 -9.74 16.45 13.84
N ASN A 224 -9.19 15.28 13.52
CA ASN A 224 -9.66 13.99 14.02
C ASN A 224 -8.91 13.52 15.28
N THR A 225 -8.29 14.44 16.03
CA THR A 225 -7.50 14.11 17.23
C THR A 225 -8.30 13.38 18.31
N GLU A 226 -9.61 13.60 18.43
CA GLU A 226 -10.43 12.83 19.39
C GLU A 226 -10.49 11.35 19.06
N TYR A 227 -10.60 11.01 17.77
CA TYR A 227 -10.54 9.63 17.31
C TYR A 227 -9.16 9.01 17.56
N PHE A 228 -8.09 9.71 17.19
CA PHE A 228 -6.73 9.20 17.40
C PHE A 228 -6.35 9.12 18.89
N LYS A 229 -6.91 9.96 19.76
CA LYS A 229 -6.74 9.86 21.23
C LYS A 229 -7.38 8.60 21.80
N GLN A 230 -8.50 8.14 21.24
CA GLN A 230 -9.12 6.87 21.64
C GLN A 230 -8.26 5.67 21.22
N LEU A 231 -7.48 5.82 20.14
CA LEU A 231 -6.57 4.81 19.60
C LEU A 231 -5.10 5.02 20.02
N LYS A 232 -4.85 5.66 21.18
CA LYS A 232 -3.50 5.99 21.64
C LYS A 232 -2.57 4.78 21.82
N ASP A 233 -3.15 3.60 22.05
CA ASP A 233 -2.44 2.34 22.25
C ASP A 233 -2.15 1.64 20.91
N ASN A 234 -2.83 2.04 19.82
CA ASN A 234 -2.61 1.56 18.47
C ASN A 234 -1.43 2.28 17.80
N SER A 235 -0.24 2.16 18.39
CA SER A 235 0.96 2.89 17.95
C SER A 235 1.62 2.37 16.67
N ASN A 236 1.10 1.30 16.08
CA ASN A 236 1.61 0.68 14.86
C ASN A 236 0.64 0.94 13.70
N ILE A 237 1.13 1.53 12.61
CA ILE A 237 0.30 2.01 11.52
C ILE A 237 0.73 1.38 10.20
N ILE A 238 -0.24 0.91 9.43
CA ILE A 238 -0.08 0.71 7.98
C ILE A 238 -0.84 1.84 7.29
N LEU A 239 -0.11 2.62 6.50
CA LEU A 239 -0.65 3.72 5.69
C LEU A 239 -0.68 3.30 4.22
N LEU A 240 -1.84 3.37 3.59
CA LEU A 240 -2.02 3.11 2.16
C LEU A 240 -2.47 4.41 1.45
N GLY A 241 -1.85 4.75 0.33
CA GLY A 241 -2.25 5.91 -0.47
C GLY A 241 -1.70 5.82 -1.89
N ASP A 242 -2.22 6.64 -2.80
CA ASP A 242 -1.77 6.69 -4.21
C ASP A 242 -1.19 8.06 -4.59
N SER A 243 -1.33 9.06 -3.72
CA SER A 243 -0.82 10.41 -3.91
C SER A 243 0.27 10.78 -2.91
N GLN A 244 0.97 11.90 -3.15
CA GLN A 244 1.93 12.45 -2.19
C GLN A 244 1.24 13.10 -0.97
N GLY A 245 -0.01 13.54 -1.13
CA GLY A 245 -0.76 14.14 -0.03
C GLY A 245 -1.14 13.14 1.06
N ASP A 246 -1.27 11.87 0.70
CA ASP A 246 -1.66 10.79 1.60
C ASP A 246 -0.62 10.50 2.68
N LEU A 247 0.64 10.86 2.43
CA LEU A 247 1.74 10.72 3.39
C LEU A 247 1.49 11.43 4.73
N THR A 248 0.55 12.39 4.74
CA THR A 248 0.16 13.23 5.89
C THR A 248 -1.10 12.73 6.62
N MET A 249 -1.76 11.66 6.15
CA MET A 249 -2.99 11.16 6.77
C MET A 249 -2.81 10.66 8.22
N ALA A 250 -1.58 10.31 8.59
CA ALA A 250 -1.24 9.87 9.94
C ALA A 250 -0.79 11.00 10.88
N ASP A 251 -0.81 12.27 10.46
CA ASP A 251 -0.26 13.38 11.26
C ASP A 251 -1.08 13.67 12.54
N GLY A 252 -2.32 13.19 12.61
CA GLY A 252 -3.16 13.24 13.81
C GLY A 252 -2.87 12.15 14.84
N VAL A 253 -2.01 11.18 14.54
CA VAL A 253 -1.68 10.06 15.43
C VAL A 253 -0.70 10.52 16.51
N ALA A 254 -1.09 10.41 17.77
CA ALA A 254 -0.33 10.96 18.89
C ALA A 254 1.01 10.23 19.15
N ASN A 255 1.01 8.90 19.06
CA ASN A 255 2.17 8.05 19.35
C ASN A 255 2.39 7.06 18.21
N VAL A 256 3.52 7.15 17.52
CA VAL A 256 3.90 6.23 16.45
C VAL A 256 5.16 5.47 16.87
N GLU A 257 5.03 4.17 17.11
CA GLU A 257 6.17 3.26 17.30
C GLU A 257 6.71 2.79 15.94
N HIS A 258 5.81 2.32 15.07
CA HIS A 258 6.14 1.84 13.74
C HIS A 258 5.07 2.30 12.73
N ILE A 259 5.51 2.85 11.61
CA ILE A 259 4.62 3.19 10.49
C ILE A 259 5.21 2.61 9.20
N LEU A 260 4.41 1.85 8.47
CA LEU A 260 4.74 1.36 7.13
C LEU A 260 3.87 2.09 6.11
N LYS A 261 4.50 2.78 5.16
CA LYS A 261 3.82 3.52 4.09
C LYS A 261 3.89 2.73 2.79
N ILE A 262 2.73 2.38 2.23
CA ILE A 262 2.59 1.68 0.95
C ILE A 262 1.91 2.62 -0.04
N GLY A 263 2.60 2.91 -1.15
CA GLY A 263 2.17 3.87 -2.17
C GLY A 263 1.79 3.19 -3.48
N TYR A 264 0.57 3.38 -3.98
CA TYR A 264 0.14 2.93 -5.30
C TYR A 264 0.53 3.96 -6.36
N LEU A 265 1.45 3.62 -7.26
CA LEU A 265 1.86 4.47 -8.38
C LEU A 265 1.18 4.00 -9.67
N ASN A 266 0.02 4.60 -9.94
CA ASN A 266 -0.87 4.16 -11.00
C ASN A 266 -0.61 4.82 -12.36
N ASP A 267 -0.09 6.05 -12.36
CA ASP A 267 0.17 6.85 -13.57
C ASP A 267 1.51 7.59 -13.49
N LYS A 268 1.99 8.11 -14.63
CA LYS A 268 3.24 8.89 -14.76
C LYS A 268 4.44 8.22 -14.10
N VAL A 269 4.51 6.88 -14.22
CA VAL A 269 5.50 6.03 -13.52
C VAL A 269 6.92 6.52 -13.75
N GLU A 270 7.30 6.80 -15.00
CA GLU A 270 8.66 7.24 -15.35
C GLU A 270 9.05 8.56 -14.67
N GLU A 271 8.08 9.47 -14.48
CA GLU A 271 8.30 10.79 -13.89
C GLU A 271 8.28 10.76 -12.36
N LEU A 272 7.46 9.88 -11.76
CA LEU A 272 7.13 9.94 -10.34
C LEU A 272 7.76 8.81 -9.51
N LEU A 273 8.27 7.74 -10.13
CA LEU A 273 8.76 6.57 -9.39
C LEU A 273 9.85 6.92 -8.38
N GLU A 274 10.84 7.73 -8.76
CA GLU A 274 11.91 8.15 -7.83
C GLU A 274 11.33 8.90 -6.62
N LYS A 275 10.43 9.87 -6.87
CA LYS A 275 9.77 10.64 -5.82
C LYS A 275 8.93 9.74 -4.89
N TYR A 276 8.23 8.76 -5.44
CA TYR A 276 7.45 7.81 -4.65
C TYR A 276 8.37 6.91 -3.82
N MET A 277 9.45 6.38 -4.40
CA MET A 277 10.44 5.55 -3.69
C MET A 277 11.19 6.31 -2.58
N ASP A 278 11.27 7.63 -2.69
CA ASP A 278 11.85 8.49 -1.66
C ASP A 278 10.90 8.74 -0.48
N SER A 279 9.59 8.62 -0.70
CA SER A 279 8.58 9.09 0.25
C SER A 279 7.74 7.95 0.86
N TYR A 280 7.57 6.85 0.13
CA TYR A 280 6.92 5.61 0.55
C TYR A 280 7.96 4.53 0.83
N ASP A 281 7.69 3.68 1.83
CA ASP A 281 8.58 2.56 2.16
C ASP A 281 8.45 1.43 1.11
N ILE A 282 7.24 1.20 0.61
CA ILE A 282 6.92 0.26 -0.48
C ILE A 282 6.12 1.00 -1.55
N VAL A 283 6.54 0.90 -2.82
CA VAL A 283 5.80 1.46 -3.97
C VAL A 283 5.28 0.31 -4.84
N LEU A 284 4.00 0.34 -5.14
CA LEU A 284 3.30 -0.62 -5.98
C LEU A 284 2.98 0.03 -7.33
N VAL A 285 3.76 -0.29 -8.35
CA VAL A 285 3.65 0.30 -9.69
C VAL A 285 2.61 -0.46 -10.49
N LYS A 286 1.51 0.23 -10.87
CA LYS A 286 0.40 -0.34 -11.66
C LYS A 286 -0.10 -1.68 -11.10
N ASP A 287 -0.22 -1.76 -9.78
CA ASP A 287 -0.73 -2.93 -9.06
C ASP A 287 -2.19 -2.69 -8.67
N ASP A 288 -3.08 -3.59 -9.04
CA ASP A 288 -4.51 -3.53 -8.76
C ASP A 288 -4.95 -4.58 -7.73
N SER A 289 -4.03 -4.93 -6.81
CA SER A 289 -4.28 -5.88 -5.72
C SER A 289 -3.90 -5.33 -4.34
N LEU A 290 -4.43 -5.98 -3.31
CA LEU A 290 -4.03 -5.81 -1.90
C LEU A 290 -3.02 -6.85 -1.42
N ASP A 291 -2.49 -7.69 -2.30
CA ASP A 291 -1.71 -8.87 -1.90
C ASP A 291 -0.54 -8.55 -0.97
N VAL A 292 0.18 -7.46 -1.24
CA VAL A 292 1.30 -7.04 -0.40
C VAL A 292 0.81 -6.67 1.00
N ALA A 293 -0.25 -5.85 1.11
CA ALA A 293 -0.83 -5.48 2.41
C ALA A 293 -1.41 -6.72 3.13
N ASN A 294 -2.17 -7.56 2.43
CA ASN A 294 -2.75 -8.79 2.95
C ASN A 294 -1.68 -9.77 3.45
N SER A 295 -0.57 -9.91 2.73
CA SER A 295 0.55 -10.78 3.13
C SER A 295 1.24 -10.27 4.40
N ILE A 296 1.36 -8.96 4.58
CA ILE A 296 1.85 -8.34 5.82
C ILE A 296 0.87 -8.59 6.97
N LEU A 297 -0.42 -8.33 6.76
CA LEU A 297 -1.49 -8.63 7.74
C LEU A 297 -1.51 -10.12 8.11
N GLN A 298 -1.15 -11.01 7.18
CA GLN A 298 -0.99 -12.45 7.43
C GLN A 298 0.15 -12.83 8.36
N LYS A 299 1.14 -11.97 8.52
CA LYS A 299 2.21 -12.16 9.51
C LYS A 299 1.90 -11.51 10.86
N ILE A 300 1.08 -10.45 10.88
CA ILE A 300 0.76 -9.70 12.10
C ILE A 300 -0.40 -10.35 12.88
N LEU A 301 -1.45 -10.80 12.17
CA LEU A 301 -2.73 -11.26 12.72
C LEU A 301 -2.97 -12.75 12.50
#